data_AF-A0A0R1NNP4-F1
#
_entry.id   AF-A0A0R1NNP4-F1
#
_cell.length_a   1.000
_cell.length_b   1.000
_cell.length_c   1.000
_cell.angle_alpha   90.00
_cell.angle_beta   90.00
_cell.angle_gamma   90.00
#
_symmetry.space_group_name_H-M   'P 1'
#
loop_
_entity.id
_entity.type
_entity.pdbx_description
1 polymer ?
#
loop_
_entity_poly.entity_id
_entity_poly.type
_entity_poly.pdbx_seq_one_letter_code
_entity_poly.pdbx_strand_id
1 'polypeptide(L)'
;MIITPAQFKSKYYYKTDLIALCRSYGLPTYGTKAELNHYILAYLSGTPKQMIHPNRKRPIHKLLTSDEISLQTPLVGSGFAFNDAARKFFANYFGVTKFSFKKKMAVIKRKAETDNDLAITVGDLIREYEESDQLVSQSKEAQTYQWNNFVKDFCADPTSLRFNQKIKVAVILWQKVKRSTGPKSYQHDLLIKYGDEIKPFLKQGFND
;
A
#
# COMPACT_ATOMS: atom_id res chain seq x y z
N MET A 1 -9.40 -26.88 8.33
CA MET A 1 -10.59 -26.05 8.62
C MET A 1 -10.63 -24.94 7.59
N ILE A 2 -11.62 -24.92 6.70
CA ILE A 2 -11.74 -23.88 5.67
C ILE A 2 -12.38 -22.65 6.32
N ILE A 3 -11.72 -21.50 6.25
CA ILE A 3 -12.21 -20.21 6.78
C ILE A 3 -13.39 -19.76 5.90
N THR A 4 -14.51 -19.31 6.46
CA THR A 4 -15.63 -18.78 5.65
C THR A 4 -15.30 -17.39 5.07
N PRO A 5 -15.95 -16.95 3.97
CA PRO A 5 -15.76 -15.60 3.44
C PRO A 5 -15.98 -14.49 4.48
N ALA A 6 -16.98 -14.64 5.35
CA ALA A 6 -17.29 -13.68 6.41
C ALA A 6 -16.16 -13.63 7.47
N GLN A 7 -15.70 -14.79 7.92
CA GLN A 7 -14.57 -14.89 8.85
C GLN A 7 -13.29 -14.29 8.25
N PHE A 8 -13.04 -14.53 6.95
CA PHE A 8 -11.91 -13.96 6.25
C PHE A 8 -11.98 -12.42 6.20
N LYS A 9 -13.13 -11.84 5.83
CA LYS A 9 -13.33 -10.38 5.77
C LYS A 9 -13.19 -9.70 7.14
N SER A 10 -13.52 -10.40 8.23
CA SER A 10 -13.45 -9.85 9.59
C SER A 10 -12.02 -9.69 10.13
N LYS A 11 -11.05 -10.43 9.57
CA LYS A 11 -9.66 -10.46 10.06
C LYS A 11 -8.74 -9.56 9.24
N TYR A 12 -7.79 -8.91 9.91
CA TYR A 12 -6.72 -8.19 9.24
C TYR A 12 -5.54 -9.12 8.97
N TYR A 13 -5.24 -9.37 7.70
CA TYR A 13 -4.06 -10.13 7.28
C TYR A 13 -2.92 -9.21 6.83
N TYR A 14 -1.68 -9.53 7.18
CA TYR A 14 -0.51 -8.98 6.50
C TYR A 14 -0.35 -9.61 5.12
N LYS A 15 0.42 -8.96 4.24
CA LYS A 15 0.67 -9.49 2.89
C LYS A 15 1.31 -10.88 2.93
N THR A 16 2.25 -11.11 3.86
CA THR A 16 2.89 -12.40 4.10
C THR A 16 1.89 -13.49 4.44
N ASP A 17 0.90 -13.17 5.28
CA ASP A 17 -0.14 -14.10 5.69
C ASP A 17 -1.03 -14.45 4.50
N LEU A 18 -1.43 -13.45 3.70
CA LEU A 18 -2.19 -13.67 2.48
C LEU A 18 -1.44 -14.55 1.47
N ILE A 19 -0.12 -14.35 1.32
CA ILE A 19 0.71 -15.21 0.48
C ILE A 19 0.71 -16.65 1.00
N ALA A 20 0.84 -16.84 2.31
CA ALA A 20 0.80 -18.17 2.93
C ALA A 20 -0.56 -18.86 2.73
N LEU A 21 -1.66 -18.11 2.89
CA LEU A 21 -3.01 -18.57 2.58
C LEU A 21 -3.16 -18.96 1.11
N CYS A 22 -2.75 -18.10 0.17
CA CYS A 22 -2.77 -18.44 -1.25
C CYS A 22 -1.98 -19.73 -1.54
N ARG A 23 -0.79 -19.92 -0.95
CA ARG A 23 -0.02 -21.17 -1.10
C ARG A 23 -0.79 -22.39 -0.61
N SER A 24 -1.41 -22.32 0.56
CA SER A 24 -2.18 -23.43 1.14
C SER A 24 -3.40 -23.81 0.29
N TYR A 25 -4.00 -22.86 -0.43
CA TYR A 25 -5.14 -23.09 -1.31
C TYR A 25 -4.76 -23.37 -2.77
N GLY A 26 -3.47 -23.33 -3.11
CA GLY A 26 -2.99 -23.48 -4.50
C GLY A 26 -3.39 -22.31 -5.41
N LEU A 27 -3.50 -21.10 -4.86
CA LEU A 27 -3.88 -19.87 -5.55
C LEU A 27 -2.64 -19.04 -5.97
N PRO A 28 -2.79 -18.07 -6.87
CA PRO A 28 -1.74 -17.10 -7.17
C PRO A 28 -1.17 -16.41 -5.92
N THR A 29 0.16 -16.43 -5.81
CA THR A 29 0.92 -15.89 -4.66
C THR A 29 1.61 -14.57 -4.95
N TYR A 30 1.50 -14.08 -6.18
CA TYR A 30 2.07 -12.81 -6.61
C TYR A 30 0.97 -11.77 -6.76
N GLY A 31 1.29 -10.53 -6.36
CA GLY A 31 0.38 -9.40 -6.47
C GLY A 31 0.42 -8.45 -5.29
N THR A 32 -0.47 -7.47 -5.32
CA THR A 32 -0.75 -6.55 -4.21
C THR A 32 -1.58 -7.25 -3.13
N LYS A 33 -1.71 -6.61 -1.97
CA LYS A 33 -2.60 -7.08 -0.91
C LYS A 33 -4.05 -7.21 -1.41
N ALA A 34 -4.49 -6.29 -2.27
CA ALA A 34 -5.83 -6.30 -2.84
C ALA A 34 -6.06 -7.51 -3.79
N GLU A 35 -5.09 -7.80 -4.66
CA GLU A 35 -5.14 -8.95 -5.56
C GLU A 35 -5.16 -10.27 -4.78
N LEU A 36 -4.27 -10.42 -3.80
CA LEU A 36 -4.24 -11.63 -2.96
C LEU A 36 -5.56 -11.82 -2.20
N ASN A 37 -6.12 -10.74 -1.64
CA ASN A 37 -7.45 -10.77 -1.02
C ASN A 37 -8.53 -11.17 -2.02
N HIS A 38 -8.48 -10.65 -3.25
CA HIS A 38 -9.44 -10.99 -4.29
C HIS A 38 -9.39 -12.47 -4.66
N TYR A 39 -8.20 -13.04 -4.84
CA TYR A 39 -8.02 -14.47 -5.13
C TYR A 39 -8.59 -15.35 -4.02
N ILE A 40 -8.28 -15.03 -2.76
CA ILE A 40 -8.80 -15.79 -1.61
C ILE A 40 -10.32 -15.65 -1.52
N LEU A 41 -10.87 -14.45 -1.69
CA LEU A 41 -12.31 -14.22 -1.64
C LEU A 41 -13.07 -14.94 -2.75
N ALA A 42 -12.54 -14.95 -3.98
CA ALA A 42 -13.13 -15.68 -5.09
C ALA A 42 -13.18 -17.19 -4.78
N TYR A 43 -12.07 -17.74 -4.31
CA TYR A 43 -11.96 -19.14 -3.90
C TYR A 43 -12.95 -19.50 -2.78
N LEU A 44 -12.98 -18.72 -1.70
CA LEU A 44 -13.88 -18.96 -0.57
C LEU A 44 -15.36 -18.77 -0.94
N SER A 45 -15.65 -18.01 -2.00
CA SER A 45 -17.02 -17.81 -2.50
C SER A 45 -17.46 -18.88 -3.52
N GLY A 46 -16.63 -19.91 -3.76
CA GLY A 46 -16.98 -21.06 -4.60
C GLY A 46 -16.40 -21.02 -6.02
N THR A 47 -15.59 -20.01 -6.38
CA THR A 47 -14.90 -20.02 -7.68
C THR A 47 -13.84 -21.13 -7.70
N PRO A 48 -13.87 -22.04 -8.68
CA PRO A 48 -12.85 -23.08 -8.81
C PRO A 48 -11.45 -22.47 -8.92
N LYS A 49 -10.47 -23.03 -8.20
CA LYS A 49 -9.09 -22.53 -8.19
C LYS A 49 -8.48 -22.40 -9.60
N GLN A 50 -8.90 -23.26 -10.53
CA GLN A 50 -8.45 -23.29 -11.92
C GLN A 50 -8.88 -22.06 -12.71
N MET A 51 -9.93 -21.34 -12.28
CA MET A 51 -10.41 -20.10 -12.90
C MET A 51 -9.81 -18.85 -12.25
N ILE A 52 -9.02 -18.99 -11.19
CA ILE A 52 -8.42 -17.87 -10.44
C ILE A 52 -6.99 -17.68 -10.93
N HIS A 53 -6.80 -16.68 -11.79
CA HIS A 53 -5.51 -16.38 -12.42
C HIS A 53 -4.91 -15.07 -11.90
N PRO A 54 -3.58 -14.91 -11.95
CA PRO A 54 -2.95 -13.62 -11.71
C PRO A 54 -3.45 -12.59 -12.73
N ASN A 55 -3.75 -11.38 -12.27
CA ASN A 55 -4.18 -10.28 -13.15
C ASN A 55 -3.01 -9.70 -13.94
N ARG A 56 -1.78 -9.99 -13.49
CA ARG A 56 -0.54 -9.47 -14.04
C ARG A 56 0.47 -10.59 -14.16
N LYS A 57 1.24 -10.57 -15.25
CA LYS A 57 2.36 -11.50 -15.42
C LYS A 57 3.45 -11.18 -14.40
N ARG A 58 4.12 -12.21 -13.90
CA ARG A 58 5.35 -12.00 -13.14
C ARG A 58 6.40 -11.39 -14.08
N PRO A 59 7.16 -10.37 -13.65
CA PRO A 59 8.26 -9.86 -14.46
C PRO A 59 9.29 -10.98 -14.67
N ILE A 60 9.54 -11.33 -15.93
CA ILE A 60 10.54 -12.34 -16.34
C ILE A 60 11.90 -11.65 -16.64
N HIS A 61 11.88 -10.33 -16.85
CA HIS A 61 13.03 -9.56 -17.27
C HIS A 61 13.97 -9.24 -16.11
N LYS A 62 15.27 -9.16 -16.43
CA LYS A 62 16.30 -8.60 -15.53
C LYS A 62 15.90 -7.19 -15.12
N LEU A 63 16.05 -6.86 -13.83
CA LEU A 63 15.80 -5.50 -13.34
C LEU A 63 16.83 -4.53 -13.92
N LEU A 64 16.34 -3.36 -14.36
CA LEU A 64 17.19 -2.27 -14.85
C LEU A 64 17.96 -1.61 -13.70
N THR A 65 19.19 -1.21 -14.00
CA THR A 65 20.03 -0.32 -13.18
C THR A 65 19.68 1.15 -13.45
N SER A 66 20.21 2.07 -12.65
CA SER A 66 19.88 3.50 -12.79
C SER A 66 20.31 4.07 -14.14
N ASP A 67 21.42 3.57 -14.69
CA ASP A 67 22.04 4.09 -15.91
C ASP A 67 21.39 3.52 -17.18
N GLU A 68 20.62 2.43 -17.04
CA GLU A 68 19.83 1.83 -18.12
C GLU A 68 18.41 2.42 -18.23
N ILE A 69 17.99 3.25 -17.27
CA ILE A 69 16.67 3.89 -17.26
C ILE A 69 16.76 5.23 -18.00
N SER A 70 15.82 5.45 -18.92
CA SER A 70 15.62 6.70 -19.65
C SER A 70 14.14 7.06 -19.69
N LEU A 71 13.81 8.25 -20.20
CA LEU A 71 12.41 8.68 -20.38
C LEU A 71 11.62 7.74 -21.31
N GLN A 72 12.30 7.09 -22.25
CA GLN A 72 11.71 6.20 -23.25
C GLN A 72 11.57 4.76 -22.74
N THR A 73 12.12 4.44 -21.57
CA THR A 73 12.01 3.10 -20.98
C THR A 73 10.53 2.75 -20.77
N PRO A 74 10.03 1.66 -21.37
CA PRO A 74 8.66 1.19 -21.14
C PRO A 74 8.46 0.80 -19.68
N LEU A 75 7.28 1.02 -19.11
CA LEU A 75 6.98 0.61 -17.73
C LEU A 75 6.73 -0.90 -17.60
N VAL A 76 6.37 -1.55 -18.71
CA VAL A 76 5.99 -2.97 -18.81
C VAL A 76 6.97 -3.67 -19.77
N GLY A 77 7.41 -4.87 -19.41
CA GLY A 77 8.28 -5.70 -20.28
C GLY A 77 9.75 -5.27 -20.38
N SER A 78 10.14 -4.12 -19.84
CA SER A 78 11.53 -3.61 -19.92
C SER A 78 12.45 -4.05 -18.77
N GLY A 79 11.89 -4.54 -17.66
CA GLY A 79 12.63 -4.72 -16.41
C GLY A 79 12.57 -3.52 -15.45
N PHE A 80 11.87 -2.44 -15.82
CA PHE A 80 11.64 -1.30 -14.94
C PHE A 80 10.81 -1.68 -13.69
N ALA A 81 11.28 -1.27 -12.52
CA ALA A 81 10.60 -1.47 -11.25
C ALA A 81 10.82 -0.28 -10.29
N PHE A 82 9.87 -0.06 -9.37
CA PHE A 82 10.00 0.93 -8.30
C PHE A 82 10.96 0.45 -7.20
N ASN A 83 12.26 0.47 -7.50
CA ASN A 83 13.36 0.01 -6.65
C ASN A 83 14.36 1.16 -6.39
N ASP A 84 15.51 0.84 -5.77
CA ASP A 84 16.55 1.84 -5.48
C ASP A 84 17.21 2.38 -6.76
N ALA A 85 17.35 1.56 -7.80
CA ALA A 85 17.88 1.99 -9.09
C ALA A 85 16.98 3.06 -9.74
N ALA A 86 15.66 2.83 -9.78
CA ALA A 86 14.72 3.84 -10.22
C ALA A 86 14.76 5.07 -9.31
N ARG A 87 14.79 4.93 -7.97
CA ARG A 87 14.90 6.12 -7.08
C ARG A 87 16.13 6.96 -7.39
N LYS A 88 17.28 6.34 -7.66
CA LYS A 88 18.51 7.05 -8.07
C LYS A 88 18.31 7.80 -9.37
N PHE A 89 17.75 7.16 -10.40
CA PHE A 89 17.43 7.80 -11.68
C PHE A 89 16.52 9.03 -11.47
N PHE A 90 15.39 8.87 -10.77
CA PHE A 90 14.45 9.97 -10.53
C PHE A 90 15.03 11.08 -9.65
N ALA A 91 15.85 10.73 -8.65
CA ALA A 91 16.55 11.71 -7.81
C ALA A 91 17.51 12.58 -8.64
N ASN A 92 18.30 11.95 -9.51
CA ASN A 92 19.20 12.64 -10.43
C ASN A 92 18.42 13.51 -11.43
N TYR A 93 17.33 12.97 -12.01
CA TYR A 93 16.49 13.69 -12.97
C TYR A 93 15.88 14.97 -12.38
N PHE A 94 15.36 14.91 -11.16
CA PHE A 94 14.75 16.06 -10.49
C PHE A 94 15.74 16.93 -9.69
N GLY A 95 17.02 16.58 -9.65
CA GLY A 95 18.03 17.31 -8.87
C GLY A 95 17.80 17.26 -7.35
N VAL A 96 17.21 16.19 -6.82
CA VAL A 96 16.91 16.02 -5.39
C VAL A 96 17.79 14.95 -4.75
N THR A 97 18.10 15.11 -3.47
CA THR A 97 18.91 14.11 -2.72
C THR A 97 18.15 12.82 -2.43
N LYS A 98 16.82 12.89 -2.31
CA LYS A 98 15.96 11.75 -2.01
C LYS A 98 14.63 11.84 -2.74
N PHE A 99 14.41 10.92 -3.67
CA PHE A 99 13.14 10.80 -4.38
C PHE A 99 12.19 9.81 -3.71
N SER A 100 10.90 10.15 -3.66
CA SER A 100 9.83 9.27 -3.18
C SER A 100 8.74 9.14 -4.23
N PHE A 101 8.46 7.91 -4.67
CA PHE A 101 7.40 7.66 -5.64
C PHE A 101 6.03 8.06 -5.08
N LYS A 102 5.28 8.85 -5.85
CA LYS A 102 3.87 9.16 -5.53
C LYS A 102 2.98 7.95 -5.78
N LYS A 103 1.84 7.90 -5.07
CA LYS A 103 0.84 6.84 -5.24
C LYS A 103 0.29 6.76 -6.67
N LYS A 104 0.12 7.90 -7.34
CA LYS A 104 -0.38 7.98 -8.73
C LYS A 104 0.54 7.22 -9.70
N MET A 105 1.86 7.39 -9.55
CA MET A 105 2.86 6.64 -10.33
C MET A 105 2.71 5.13 -10.15
N ALA A 106 2.50 4.69 -8.90
CA ALA A 106 2.30 3.28 -8.61
C ALA A 106 1.01 2.74 -9.25
N VAL A 107 -0.07 3.53 -9.28
CA VAL A 107 -1.33 3.17 -9.94
C VAL A 107 -1.15 3.06 -11.46
N ILE A 108 -0.46 4.01 -12.10
CA ILE A 108 -0.20 3.97 -13.55
C ILE A 108 0.56 2.72 -13.94
N LYS A 109 1.69 2.43 -13.27
CA LYS A 109 2.49 1.24 -13.60
C LYS A 109 1.66 -0.04 -13.47
N ARG A 110 0.84 -0.13 -12.43
CA ARG A 110 -0.02 -1.32 -12.20
C ARG A 110 -1.10 -1.46 -13.26
N LYS A 111 -1.71 -0.34 -13.68
CA LYS A 111 -2.69 -0.33 -14.76
C LYS A 111 -2.03 -0.79 -16.06
N ALA A 112 -0.88 -0.22 -16.40
CA ALA A 112 -0.09 -0.63 -17.56
C ALA A 112 0.23 -2.13 -17.54
N GLU A 113 0.66 -2.68 -16.39
CA GLU A 113 0.92 -4.11 -16.23
C GLU A 113 -0.33 -4.99 -16.38
N THR A 114 -1.51 -4.48 -15.98
CA THR A 114 -2.79 -5.21 -16.06
C THR A 114 -3.31 -5.23 -17.50
N ASP A 115 -3.21 -4.08 -18.16
CA ASP A 115 -3.68 -3.91 -19.55
C ASP A 115 -2.62 -4.39 -20.56
N ASN A 116 -1.45 -4.83 -20.07
CA ASN A 116 -0.25 -5.16 -20.85
C ASN A 116 0.12 -4.04 -21.85
N ASP A 117 0.00 -2.79 -21.39
CA ASP A 117 0.29 -1.60 -22.15
C ASP A 117 1.81 -1.38 -22.23
N LEU A 118 2.36 -1.64 -23.42
CA LEU A 118 3.79 -1.50 -23.70
C LEU A 118 4.17 -0.08 -24.13
N ALA A 119 3.20 0.81 -24.36
CA ALA A 119 3.44 2.16 -24.85
C ALA A 119 3.73 3.14 -23.71
N ILE A 120 3.24 2.89 -22.49
CA ILE A 120 3.49 3.77 -21.35
C ILE A 120 4.96 3.69 -20.93
N THR A 121 5.59 4.86 -20.82
CA THR A 121 7.01 5.03 -20.52
C THR A 121 7.27 5.70 -19.17
N VAL A 122 8.55 5.75 -18.78
CA VAL A 122 9.01 6.55 -17.63
C VAL A 122 8.73 8.04 -17.83
N GLY A 123 8.78 8.57 -19.06
CA GLY A 123 8.44 9.95 -19.38
C GLY A 123 6.98 10.28 -19.07
N ASP A 124 6.05 9.39 -19.42
CA ASP A 124 4.62 9.55 -19.07
C ASP A 124 4.41 9.56 -17.55
N LEU A 125 5.22 8.77 -16.83
CA LEU A 125 5.18 8.70 -15.39
C LEU A 125 5.70 9.99 -14.71
N ILE A 126 6.67 10.67 -15.33
CA ILE A 126 7.20 11.96 -14.90
C ILE A 126 6.19 13.07 -15.17
N ARG A 127 5.59 13.12 -16.36
CA ARG A 127 4.55 14.09 -16.71
C ARG A 127 3.41 14.06 -15.69
N GLU A 128 2.94 12.86 -15.35
CA GLU A 128 1.92 12.68 -14.32
C GLU A 128 2.40 13.13 -12.92
N TYR A 129 3.67 12.90 -12.60
CA TYR A 129 4.24 13.33 -11.32
C TYR A 129 4.23 14.86 -11.18
N GLU A 130 4.53 15.58 -12.26
CA GLU A 130 4.56 17.05 -12.35
C GLU A 130 3.15 17.66 -12.39
N GLU A 131 2.22 17.04 -13.11
CA GLU A 131 0.81 17.49 -13.18
C GLU A 131 0.04 17.24 -11.86
N SER A 132 0.57 16.39 -10.97
CA SER A 132 -0.08 16.02 -9.71
C SER A 132 0.18 17.01 -8.57
N ASP A 133 -0.50 18.16 -8.65
CA ASP A 133 -0.86 18.98 -7.48
C ASP A 133 -2.38 19.03 -7.22
N GLN A 134 -3.20 18.35 -8.03
CA GLN A 134 -4.65 18.24 -7.78
C GLN A 134 -5.19 16.82 -8.06
N LEU A 135 -6.01 16.33 -7.13
CA LEU A 135 -6.92 15.16 -7.22
C LEU A 135 -6.32 13.75 -7.01
N VAL A 136 -6.21 13.34 -5.73
CA VAL A 136 -6.03 11.91 -5.35
C VAL A 136 -7.14 11.51 -4.37
N SER A 137 -8.26 10.96 -4.87
CA SER A 137 -9.36 10.48 -4.00
C SER A 137 -9.98 9.13 -4.37
N GLN A 138 -9.84 8.56 -5.59
CA GLN A 138 -10.76 7.49 -6.02
C GLN A 138 -10.18 6.14 -6.52
N SER A 139 -9.07 5.61 -5.97
CA SER A 139 -8.62 4.23 -6.30
C SER A 139 -9.08 3.18 -5.29
N LYS A 140 -9.54 2.00 -5.75
CA LYS A 140 -9.86 0.83 -4.90
C LYS A 140 -8.69 0.38 -4.01
N GLU A 141 -7.46 0.61 -4.45
CA GLU A 141 -6.27 0.35 -3.64
C GLU A 141 -6.17 1.30 -2.44
N ALA A 142 -6.64 2.55 -2.54
CA ALA A 142 -6.72 3.52 -1.43
C ALA A 142 -7.46 2.96 -0.22
N GLN A 143 -8.48 2.14 -0.46
CA GLN A 143 -9.33 1.54 0.57
C GLN A 143 -8.62 0.39 1.32
N THR A 144 -7.58 -0.22 0.74
CA THR A 144 -6.80 -1.29 1.39
C THR A 144 -5.67 -0.79 2.28
N TYR A 145 -5.33 0.50 2.20
CA TYR A 145 -4.31 1.13 3.05
C TYR A 145 -4.90 1.59 4.38
N GLN A 146 -5.58 0.69 5.09
CA GLN A 146 -6.20 1.01 6.38
C GLN A 146 -5.20 1.63 7.37
N TRP A 147 -3.94 1.15 7.37
CA TRP A 147 -2.87 1.78 8.15
C TRP A 147 -2.52 3.19 7.67
N ASN A 148 -2.37 3.42 6.36
CA ASN A 148 -2.01 4.76 5.88
C ASN A 148 -3.16 5.75 6.08
N ASN A 149 -4.41 5.30 5.90
CA ASN A 149 -5.59 6.10 6.19
C ASN A 149 -5.65 6.38 7.69
N PHE A 150 -5.45 5.38 8.55
CA PHE A 150 -5.39 5.54 9.99
C PHE A 150 -4.34 6.57 10.42
N VAL A 151 -3.11 6.48 9.90
CA VAL A 151 -2.03 7.44 10.21
C VAL A 151 -2.35 8.83 9.67
N LYS A 152 -2.89 8.92 8.44
CA LYS A 152 -3.31 10.19 7.85
C LYS A 152 -4.38 10.87 8.71
N ASP A 153 -5.42 10.13 9.07
CA ASP A 153 -6.56 10.61 9.85
C ASP A 153 -6.12 10.98 11.28
N PHE A 154 -5.28 10.16 11.93
CA PHE A 154 -4.67 10.51 13.22
C PHE A 154 -3.82 11.77 13.13
N CYS A 155 -2.97 11.91 12.11
CA CYS A 155 -2.13 13.10 11.94
C CYS A 155 -2.93 14.36 11.61
N ALA A 156 -4.14 14.21 11.05
CA ALA A 156 -5.07 15.31 10.79
C ALA A 156 -5.82 15.76 12.05
N ASP A 157 -5.91 14.92 13.09
CA ASP A 157 -6.48 15.30 14.39
C ASP A 157 -5.57 16.34 15.08
N PRO A 158 -6.08 17.53 15.45
CA PRO A 158 -5.31 18.54 16.16
C PRO A 158 -4.65 18.02 17.45
N THR A 159 -5.31 17.10 18.15
CA THR A 159 -4.83 16.50 19.41
C THR A 159 -3.55 15.70 19.18
N SER A 160 -3.32 15.20 17.96
CA SER A 160 -2.07 14.52 17.61
C SER A 160 -0.84 15.41 17.79
N LEU A 161 -1.00 16.74 17.74
CA LEU A 161 0.08 17.71 17.94
C LEU A 161 0.64 17.69 19.36
N ARG A 162 -0.11 17.15 20.34
CA ARG A 162 0.32 16.99 21.73
C ARG A 162 1.40 15.93 21.91
N PHE A 163 1.66 15.08 20.91
CA PHE A 163 2.64 14.00 21.00
C PHE A 163 3.97 14.34 20.30
N ASN A 164 5.10 13.94 20.89
CA ASN A 164 6.43 14.09 20.29
C ASN A 164 6.73 13.00 19.24
N GLN A 165 6.23 11.79 19.45
CA GLN A 165 6.46 10.61 18.60
C GLN A 165 5.16 10.12 17.98
N LYS A 166 4.53 10.97 17.16
CA LYS A 166 3.22 10.73 16.54
C LYS A 166 3.10 9.34 15.89
N ILE A 167 4.10 8.90 15.14
CA ILE A 167 4.05 7.60 14.48
C ILE A 167 4.04 6.44 15.49
N LYS A 168 4.77 6.53 16.60
CA LYS A 168 4.73 5.49 17.65
C LYS A 168 3.36 5.42 18.31
N VAL A 169 2.76 6.57 18.60
CA VAL A 169 1.38 6.67 19.11
C VAL A 169 0.40 6.04 18.13
N ALA A 170 0.49 6.38 16.84
CA ALA A 170 -0.36 5.77 15.80
C ALA A 170 -0.20 4.24 15.73
N VAL A 171 1.03 3.71 15.87
CA VAL A 171 1.28 2.27 15.91
C VAL A 171 0.59 1.61 17.11
N ILE A 172 0.70 2.19 18.32
CA ILE A 172 0.07 1.66 19.53
C ILE A 172 -1.45 1.58 19.36
N LEU A 173 -2.08 2.68 18.93
CA LEU A 173 -3.53 2.74 18.71
C LEU A 173 -3.97 1.79 17.59
N TRP A 174 -3.19 1.71 16.51
CA TRP A 174 -3.47 0.79 15.42
C TRP A 174 -3.41 -0.67 15.85
N GLN A 175 -2.50 -1.06 16.76
CA GLN A 175 -2.47 -2.42 17.28
C GLN A 175 -3.77 -2.78 18.01
N LYS A 176 -4.36 -1.83 18.75
CA LYS A 176 -5.65 -2.02 19.43
C LYS A 176 -6.80 -2.14 18.44
N VAL A 177 -6.86 -1.22 17.48
CA VAL A 177 -7.90 -1.22 16.43
C VAL A 177 -7.80 -2.45 15.53
N LYS A 178 -6.58 -2.91 15.22
CA LYS A 178 -6.36 -4.11 14.42
C LYS A 178 -6.89 -5.38 15.10
N ARG A 179 -6.74 -5.48 16.42
CA ARG A 179 -7.17 -6.65 17.21
C ARG A 179 -8.65 -6.64 17.58
N SER A 180 -9.33 -5.50 17.45
CA SER A 180 -10.76 -5.39 17.73
C SER A 180 -11.64 -5.93 16.59
N THR A 181 -12.93 -6.11 16.84
CA THR A 181 -13.94 -6.40 15.80
C THR A 181 -14.52 -5.15 15.14
N GLY A 182 -14.19 -3.95 15.65
CA GLY A 182 -14.71 -2.67 15.17
C GLY A 182 -14.04 -2.14 13.89
N PRO A 183 -14.44 -0.93 13.45
CA PRO A 183 -13.89 -0.28 12.24
C PRO A 183 -12.37 -0.16 12.28
N LYS A 184 -11.71 -0.44 11.15
CA LYS A 184 -10.24 -0.39 11.00
C LYS A 184 -9.79 0.98 10.55
N SER A 185 -10.25 2.02 11.24
CA SER A 185 -10.02 3.43 10.96
C SER A 185 -9.70 4.18 12.26
N TYR A 186 -9.14 5.38 12.15
CA TYR A 186 -8.90 6.22 13.31
C TYR A 186 -10.23 6.81 13.80
N GLN A 187 -10.37 6.90 15.12
CA GLN A 187 -11.46 7.61 15.80
C GLN A 187 -10.83 8.37 16.98
N HIS A 188 -11.28 9.59 17.23
CA HIS A 188 -10.74 10.43 18.30
C HIS A 188 -10.80 9.74 19.67
N ASP A 189 -11.87 9.00 19.95
CA ASP A 189 -12.08 8.24 21.18
C ASP A 189 -10.95 7.25 21.51
N LEU A 190 -10.14 6.84 20.51
CA LEU A 190 -8.97 6.00 20.75
C LEU A 190 -7.93 6.71 21.63
N LEU A 191 -7.82 8.03 21.54
CA LEU A 191 -6.92 8.83 22.37
C LEU A 191 -7.36 8.85 23.83
N ILE A 192 -8.66 8.85 24.07
CA ILE A 192 -9.25 8.82 25.41
C ILE A 192 -9.13 7.40 25.96
N LYS A 193 -9.61 6.41 25.20
CA LYS A 193 -9.71 5.01 25.61
C LYS A 193 -8.36 4.34 25.90
N TYR A 194 -7.32 4.73 25.16
CA TYR A 194 -5.96 4.20 25.34
C TYR A 194 -4.99 5.29 25.83
N GLY A 195 -5.51 6.31 26.50
CA GLY A 195 -4.77 7.47 26.99
C GLY A 195 -3.54 7.07 27.81
N ASP A 196 -3.68 6.12 28.74
CA ASP A 196 -2.58 5.67 29.60
C ASP A 196 -1.42 5.06 28.81
N GLU A 197 -1.71 4.35 27.71
CA GLU A 197 -0.69 3.70 26.88
C GLU A 197 0.07 4.69 26.00
N ILE A 198 -0.52 5.85 25.73
CA ILE A 198 0.05 6.89 24.86
C ILE A 198 0.56 8.10 25.65
N LYS A 199 0.22 8.21 26.94
CA LYS A 199 0.67 9.25 27.88
C LYS A 199 2.18 9.46 27.89
N PRO A 200 3.05 8.43 27.84
CA PRO A 200 4.50 8.62 27.81
C PRO A 200 5.03 9.42 26.60
N PHE A 201 4.23 9.58 25.56
CA PHE A 201 4.61 10.30 24.34
C PHE A 201 4.07 11.74 24.29
N LEU A 202 3.34 12.19 25.31
CA LEU A 202 2.90 13.58 25.42
C LEU A 202 4.11 14.50 25.54
N LYS A 203 4.02 15.66 24.89
CA LYS A 203 4.98 16.75 25.07
C LYS A 203 4.88 17.26 26.50
N GLN A 204 6.03 17.57 27.11
CA GLN A 204 6.06 18.24 28.41
C GLN A 204 5.24 19.54 28.33
N GLY A 205 4.27 19.72 29.24
CA GLY A 205 3.31 20.83 29.23
C GLY A 205 1.86 20.46 28.87
N PHE A 206 1.56 19.17 28.63
CA PHE A 206 0.20 18.67 28.38
C PHE A 206 -0.24 17.56 29.34
N ASN A 207 0.46 17.40 30.46
CA ASN A 207 0.11 16.49 31.54
C ASN A 207 -0.89 17.20 32.47
N ASP A 208 -2.18 17.06 32.18
CA ASP A 208 -3.26 17.30 33.17
C ASP A 208 -3.91 15.94 33.48
#